data_AF-A0A6V7HYB5-F1
#
_entry.id   AF-A0A6V7HYB5-F1
#
_cell.length_a   1.000
_cell.length_b   1.000
_cell.length_c   1.000
_cell.angle_alpha   90.00
_cell.angle_beta   90.00
_cell.angle_gamma   90.00
#
_symmetry.space_group_name_H-M   'P 1'
#
loop_
_entity.id
_entity.type
_entity.pdbx_description
1 polymer ?
#
loop_
_entity_poly.entity_id
_entity_poly.type
_entity_poly.pdbx_seq_one_letter_code
_entity_poly.pdbx_strand_id
1 'polypeptide(L)' 'FVMINIESTSDHLKPDKFTPDGKYVPRILFFTPNGELIPNAYNRHPDADKEHRYFYSAPIQIIEVMQQVINNPGRNPLPE' A
#
# COMPACT_ATOMS: atom_id res chain seq x y z
N PHE A 1 -0.24 -13.44 1.68
CA PHE A 1 -1.07 -12.36 1.09
C PHE A 1 -1.96 -12.93 0.02
N VAL A 2 -3.12 -12.32 -0.23
CA VAL A 2 -3.87 -12.48 -1.47
C VAL A 2 -3.49 -11.32 -2.37
N MET A 3 -2.89 -11.59 -3.54
CA MET A 3 -2.41 -10.54 -4.45
C MET A 3 -3.47 -10.27 -5.51
N ILE A 4 -3.88 -9.01 -5.62
CA ILE A 4 -4.88 -8.56 -6.59
C ILE A 4 -4.24 -7.44 -7.41
N ASN A 5 -4.24 -7.60 -8.74
CA ASN A 5 -3.86 -6.55 -9.68
C ASN A 5 -5.12 -5.97 -10.31
N ILE A 6 -5.18 -4.65 -10.42
CA ILE A 6 -6.30 -3.94 -11.05
C ILE A 6 -5.72 -3.00 -12.10
N GLU A 7 -6.16 -3.15 -13.34
CA GLU A 7 -5.77 -2.27 -14.43
C GLU A 7 -6.52 -0.93 -14.34
N SER A 8 -5.84 0.17 -14.70
CA SER A 8 -6.34 1.54 -14.49
C SER A 8 -7.60 1.90 -15.29
N THR A 9 -8.07 1.01 -16.17
CA THR A 9 -9.23 1.19 -17.04
C THR A 9 -10.54 0.75 -16.40
N SER A 10 -10.52 0.22 -15.17
CA SER A 10 -11.73 -0.27 -14.51
C SER A 10 -12.53 0.87 -13.86
N ASP A 11 -13.62 1.30 -14.50
CA ASP A 11 -14.57 2.34 -14.02
C ASP A 11 -15.33 1.97 -12.72
N HIS A 12 -15.09 0.77 -12.17
CA HIS A 12 -15.86 0.20 -11.06
C HIS A 12 -15.24 0.42 -9.68
N LEU A 13 -14.06 1.04 -9.58
CA LEU A 13 -13.43 1.32 -8.29
C LEU A 13 -14.03 2.56 -7.64
N LYS A 14 -14.54 2.41 -6.41
CA LYS A 14 -14.87 3.56 -5.54
C LYS A 14 -13.57 4.31 -5.22
N PRO A 15 -13.31 5.50 -5.81
CA PRO A 15 -11.97 6.09 -5.84
C PRO A 15 -11.39 6.27 -4.44
N ASP A 16 -12.20 6.77 -3.51
CA ASP A 16 -11.78 7.25 -2.20
C ASP A 16 -11.07 6.18 -1.34
N LYS A 17 -11.41 4.89 -1.52
CA LYS A 17 -10.76 3.80 -0.77
C LYS A 17 -9.44 3.32 -1.39
N PHE A 18 -9.22 3.59 -2.68
CA PHE A 18 -8.08 3.10 -3.45
C PHE A 18 -7.13 4.24 -3.93
N THR A 19 -7.43 5.48 -3.56
CA THR A 19 -6.61 6.69 -3.83
C THR A 19 -6.31 7.46 -2.53
N PRO A 20 -5.75 6.82 -1.48
CA PRO A 20 -5.60 7.44 -0.15
C PRO A 20 -4.69 8.68 -0.11
N ASP A 21 -3.75 8.80 -1.05
CA ASP A 21 -2.78 9.91 -1.14
C ASP A 21 -2.69 10.48 -2.57
N GLY A 22 -3.73 10.27 -3.40
CA GLY A 22 -3.80 10.80 -4.76
C GLY A 22 -4.11 9.76 -5.82
N LYS A 23 -4.20 10.23 -7.08
CA LYS A 23 -4.67 9.45 -8.25
C LYS A 23 -3.55 8.88 -9.14
N TYR A 24 -2.29 8.96 -8.72
CA TYR A 24 -1.14 8.47 -9.48
C TYR A 24 -1.12 6.93 -9.62
N VAL A 25 -0.41 6.42 -10.62
CA VAL A 25 -0.19 4.99 -10.84
C VAL A 25 1.29 4.76 -11.21
N PRO A 26 1.90 3.60 -10.87
CA PRO A 26 1.33 2.48 -10.13
C PRO A 26 1.25 2.73 -8.61
N ARG A 27 0.36 2.01 -7.92
CA ARG A 27 0.22 2.01 -6.44
C ARG A 27 0.04 0.59 -5.93
N ILE A 28 0.59 0.30 -4.75
CA ILE A 28 0.37 -0.96 -4.04
C ILE A 28 -0.16 -0.65 -2.64
N LEU A 29 -1.34 -1.19 -2.33
CA LEU A 29 -2.06 -0.98 -1.07
C LEU A 29 -2.17 -2.29 -0.30
N PHE A 30 -2.08 -2.21 1.03
CA PHE A 30 -2.25 -3.36 1.92
C PHE A 30 -3.56 -3.25 2.71
N PHE A 31 -4.31 -4.35 2.76
CA PHE A 31 -5.61 -4.42 3.44
C PHE A 31 -5.62 -5.51 4.50
N THR A 32 -6.45 -5.32 5.53
CA THR A 32 -6.79 -6.35 6.49
C THR A 32 -7.62 -7.46 5.82
N PRO A 33 -7.73 -8.65 6.43
CA PRO A 33 -8.61 -9.70 5.91
C PRO A 33 -10.09 -9.29 5.75
N ASN A 34 -10.52 -8.25 6.47
CA ASN A 34 -11.87 -7.69 6.39
C ASN A 34 -12.03 -6.65 5.25
N GLY A 35 -10.97 -6.37 4.50
CA GLY A 35 -10.98 -5.39 3.40
C GLY A 35 -10.79 -3.93 3.84
N GLU A 36 -10.25 -3.69 5.04
CA GLU A 36 -9.94 -2.34 5.51
C GLU A 36 -8.50 -1.97 5.16
N LEU A 37 -8.26 -0.75 4.67
CA LEU A 37 -6.90 -0.28 4.34
C LEU A 37 -6.05 -0.24 5.61
N ILE A 38 -4.79 -0.67 5.52
CA ILE A 38 -3.79 -0.51 6.59
C ILE A 38 -3.02 0.79 6.32
N PRO A 39 -3.35 1.93 6.95
CA PRO A 39 -2.86 3.25 6.53
C PRO A 39 -1.36 3.43 6.71
N ASN A 40 -0.76 2.68 7.64
CA ASN A 40 0.66 2.74 7.95
C ASN A 40 1.50 1.76 7.11
N ALA A 41 0.89 0.96 6.23
CA ALA A 41 1.61 0.04 5.36
C ALA A 41 1.91 0.72 4.01
N TYR A 42 2.92 1.58 4.00
CA TYR A 42 3.35 2.33 2.82
C TYR A 42 4.89 2.37 2.75
N ASN A 43 5.42 2.83 1.61
CA ASN A 43 6.85 2.87 1.34
C ASN A 43 7.56 3.89 2.26
N ARG A 44 8.36 3.39 3.20
CA ARG A 44 9.23 4.19 4.09
C ARG A 44 10.71 4.06 3.76
N HIS A 45 11.06 3.39 2.65
CA HIS A 45 12.45 3.22 2.27
C HIS A 45 13.12 4.60 2.11
N PRO A 46 14.41 4.77 2.49
CA PRO A 46 15.08 6.07 2.37
C PRO A 46 15.04 6.68 0.96
N ASP A 47 15.10 5.83 -0.06
CA ASP A 47 15.00 6.20 -1.48
C ASP A 47 13.56 6.21 -2.04
N ALA A 48 12.54 6.21 -1.18
CA ALA A 48 11.14 6.31 -1.59
C ALA A 48 10.80 7.72 -2.10
N ASP A 49 9.78 7.78 -2.96
CA ASP A 49 9.17 9.06 -3.35
C ASP A 49 8.47 9.69 -2.14
N LYS A 50 8.77 10.97 -1.88
CA LYS A 50 8.26 11.69 -0.70
C LYS A 50 6.81 12.16 -0.83
N GLU A 51 6.35 12.35 -2.06
CA GLU A 51 4.99 12.81 -2.38
C GLU A 51 4.03 11.63 -2.62
N HIS A 52 4.56 10.45 -2.95
CA HIS A 52 3.80 9.27 -3.36
C HIS A 52 4.07 8.06 -2.44
N ARG A 53 3.36 7.97 -1.32
CA ARG A 53 3.63 6.98 -0.26
C ARG A 53 3.45 5.54 -0.69
N TYR A 54 2.53 5.26 -1.61
CA TYR A 54 2.21 3.92 -2.10
C TYR A 54 2.86 3.61 -3.45
N PHE A 55 3.79 4.46 -3.92
CA PHE A 55 4.65 4.17 -5.06
C PHE A 55 5.87 3.38 -4.61
N TYR A 56 6.28 2.40 -5.43
CA TYR A 56 7.45 1.56 -5.16
C TYR A 56 8.25 1.43 -6.46
N SER A 57 9.48 1.96 -6.45
CA SER A 57 10.37 1.97 -7.63
C SER A 57 11.26 0.73 -7.71
N ALA A 58 11.45 0.01 -6.60
CA ALA A 58 12.30 -1.17 -6.52
C ALA A 58 11.63 -2.30 -5.70
N PRO A 59 11.89 -3.58 -6.04
CA PRO A 59 11.31 -4.72 -5.32
C PRO A 59 11.60 -4.72 -3.81
N ILE A 60 12.79 -4.28 -3.40
CA ILE A 60 13.19 -4.25 -1.99
C ILE A 60 12.24 -3.40 -1.14
N GLN A 61 11.75 -2.28 -1.68
CA GLN A 61 10.84 -1.37 -1.00
C GLN A 61 9.50 -2.04 -0.68
N ILE A 62 8.99 -2.90 -1.57
CA ILE A 62 7.74 -3.64 -1.34
C ILE A 62 7.98 -4.76 -0.31
N ILE A 63 9.11 -5.46 -0.43
CA ILE A 63 9.46 -6.58 0.47
C ILE A 63 9.52 -6.11 1.93
N GLU A 64 10.14 -4.96 2.19
CA GLU A 64 10.21 -4.39 3.54
C GLU A 64 8.82 -4.14 4.15
N VAL A 65 7.91 -3.54 3.38
CA VAL A 65 6.53 -3.28 3.84
C VAL A 65 5.76 -4.59 4.02
N MET A 66 5.92 -5.56 3.11
CA MET A 66 5.31 -6.89 3.24
C MET A 66 5.76 -7.60 4.52
N GLN A 67 7.06 -7.52 4.86
CA GLN A 67 7.60 -8.07 6.10
C GLN A 67 7.03 -7.35 7.33
N GLN A 68 6.93 -6.01 7.30
CA GLN A 68 6.30 -5.23 8.36
C GLN A 68 4.85 -5.66 8.61
N VAL A 69 4.07 -5.86 7.53
CA VAL A 69 2.66 -6.28 7.63
C VAL A 69 2.52 -7.72 8.15
N ILE A 70 3.40 -8.64 7.74
CA ILE A 70 3.41 -10.02 8.27
C ILE A 70 3.75 -10.05 9.76
N ASN A 71 4.72 -9.25 10.18
CA ASN A 71 5.20 -9.23 11.56
C ASN A 71 4.27 -8.47 12.52
N ASN A 72 3.36 -7.65 11.98
CA ASN A 72 2.31 -6.98 12.74
C ASN A 72 0.93 -7.22 12.10
N PRO A 73 0.41 -8.46 12.14
CA PRO A 73 -0.87 -8.80 11.56
C PRO A 73 -2.00 -8.30 12.48
N GLY A 74 -2.26 -7.00 12.44
CA GLY A 74 -3.62 -6.49 12.56
C GLY A 74 -4.02 -5.62 13.75
N ARG A 75 -3.15 -5.08 14.64
CA ARG A 75 -3.69 -4.24 15.75
C ARG A 75 -2.87 -3.07 16.29
N ASN A 76 -1.59 -2.91 15.95
CA ASN A 76 -0.83 -1.74 16.40
C ASN A 76 -0.45 -0.85 15.22
N PRO A 77 -0.53 0.49 15.33
CA PRO A 77 0.10 1.36 14.35
C PRO A 77 1.57 0.94 14.24
N LEU A 78 2.04 0.70 13.01
CA LEU A 78 3.48 0.58 12.77
C LEU A 78 4.16 1.83 13.35
N PRO A 79 5.32 1.69 14.02
CA PRO A 79 6.07 2.84 14.51
C PRO A 79 6.25 3.87 13.38
N GLU A 80 6.10 5.16 13.73
CA GLU A 80 6.37 6.26 12.80
C GLU A 80 7.82 6.24 12.30
#